data_AF-A0A7I9VIL8-F1
#
_entry.id   AF-A0A7I9VIL8-F1
#
_cell.length_a   1.000
_cell.length_b   1.000
_cell.length_c   1.000
_cell.angle_alpha   90.00
_cell.angle_beta   90.00
_cell.angle_gamma   90.00
#
_symmetry.space_group_name_H-M   'P 1'
#
loop_
_entity.id
_entity.type
_entity.pdbx_description
1 polymer ?
#
loop_
_entity_poly.entity_id
_entity_poly.type
_entity_poly.pdbx_seq_one_letter_code
_entity_poly.pdbx_strand_id
1 'polypeptide(L)'
;MTRVDYHFHTSYSYDGRATPPEILEAARRAGLTTVCVTDHDTIEGALALRALAGGALEVVIGCELTCDDGSHVIGLGLQTMFAERRLLEVMDAIHAQGGLVLLPHLFRRGSGVFRHELRRTPAFVEEVLARADLVECFNGRDTFEHNAASRAFAAERGLSSVASSDAHRASEVGSVFVEYDAAAPLHGRSPRRIWFPPQRELHEHPLKRAALELYHRHAGALPPFVREGYRAARRRLRKDDAGRGRGPAAPQYQLGTAGEGGQHAGGP
;
A
#
# COMPACT_ATOMS: atom_id res chain seq x y z
N MET A 1 -16.29 -13.79 -7.47
CA MET A 1 -15.10 -13.37 -6.71
C MET A 1 -14.69 -12.01 -7.22
N THR A 2 -14.49 -11.06 -6.31
CA THR A 2 -14.05 -9.69 -6.63
C THR A 2 -12.59 -9.57 -6.23
N ARG A 3 -11.71 -9.14 -7.14
CA ARG A 3 -10.29 -8.89 -6.88
C ARG A 3 -9.99 -7.41 -7.06
N VAL A 4 -9.49 -6.79 -6.01
CA VAL A 4 -9.35 -5.33 -5.91
C VAL A 4 -7.92 -4.95 -5.57
N ASP A 5 -7.30 -4.14 -6.42
CA ASP A 5 -6.07 -3.41 -6.07
C ASP A 5 -6.46 -1.99 -5.65
N TYR A 6 -6.15 -1.63 -4.40
CA TYR A 6 -6.69 -0.44 -3.73
C TYR A 6 -5.89 0.84 -3.90
N HIS A 7 -4.66 0.75 -4.39
CA HIS A 7 -3.75 1.89 -4.49
C HIS A 7 -2.73 1.60 -5.58
N PHE A 8 -2.74 2.40 -6.65
CA PHE A 8 -1.64 2.50 -7.60
C PHE A 8 -1.77 3.78 -8.44
N HIS A 9 -0.71 4.06 -9.19
CA HIS A 9 -0.49 5.29 -9.95
C HIS A 9 -0.39 5.01 -11.45
N THR A 10 -0.86 5.99 -12.21
CA THR A 10 -0.83 6.06 -13.67
C THR A 10 0.18 7.11 -14.12
N SER A 11 0.39 7.23 -15.43
CA SER A 11 1.20 8.28 -16.03
C SER A 11 0.64 9.71 -15.84
N TYR A 12 -0.50 9.87 -15.15
CA TYR A 12 -1.09 11.18 -14.83
C TYR A 12 -0.59 11.75 -13.50
N SER A 13 0.04 10.95 -12.64
CA SER A 13 0.81 11.48 -11.51
C SER A 13 2.26 11.75 -11.90
N TYR A 14 2.96 12.56 -11.07
CA TYR A 14 4.34 12.95 -11.32
C TYR A 14 5.36 11.79 -11.26
N ASP A 15 4.99 10.67 -10.64
CA ASP A 15 5.85 9.53 -10.33
C ASP A 15 5.39 8.21 -10.97
N GLY A 16 4.15 8.14 -11.45
CA GLY A 16 3.63 6.99 -12.17
C GLY A 16 4.09 6.96 -13.63
N ARG A 17 4.20 5.74 -14.17
CA ARG A 17 4.72 5.49 -15.53
C ARG A 17 3.82 4.60 -16.37
N ALA A 18 2.78 4.04 -15.76
CA ALA A 18 1.85 3.13 -16.42
C ALA A 18 0.73 3.93 -17.09
N THR A 19 0.62 3.82 -18.41
CA THR A 19 -0.48 4.45 -19.15
C THR A 19 -1.80 3.67 -18.90
N PRO A 20 -2.98 4.30 -19.04
CA PRO A 20 -4.25 3.60 -18.88
C PRO A 20 -4.40 2.30 -19.72
N PRO A 21 -3.96 2.24 -21.00
CA PRO A 21 -3.98 0.98 -21.75
C PRO A 21 -3.10 -0.12 -21.16
N GLU A 22 -1.90 0.23 -20.67
CA GLU A 22 -1.00 -0.74 -20.05
C GLU A 22 -1.55 -1.25 -18.72
N ILE A 23 -2.23 -0.39 -17.96
CA ILE A 23 -2.92 -0.75 -16.71
C ILE A 23 -4.08 -1.70 -17.00
N LEU A 24 -4.90 -1.42 -18.01
CA LEU A 24 -6.02 -2.30 -18.39
C LEU A 24 -5.52 -3.72 -18.72
N GLU A 25 -4.45 -3.82 -19.51
CA GLU A 25 -3.83 -5.10 -19.81
C GLU A 25 -3.19 -5.76 -18.57
N ALA A 26 -2.57 -4.98 -17.69
CA ALA A 26 -2.00 -5.50 -16.45
C ALA A 26 -3.07 -6.05 -15.49
N ALA A 27 -4.16 -5.31 -15.30
CA ALA A 27 -5.31 -5.72 -14.51
C ALA A 27 -5.91 -7.01 -15.05
N ARG A 28 -6.10 -7.11 -16.38
CA ARG A 28 -6.56 -8.32 -17.04
C ARG A 28 -5.63 -9.52 -16.80
N ARG A 29 -4.31 -9.33 -16.91
CA ARG A 29 -3.32 -10.40 -16.65
C ARG A 29 -3.30 -10.84 -15.18
N ALA A 30 -3.49 -9.92 -14.25
CA ALA A 30 -3.58 -10.21 -12.81
C ALA A 30 -4.95 -10.78 -12.39
N GLY A 31 -5.94 -10.76 -13.30
CA GLY A 31 -7.31 -11.18 -13.02
C GLY A 31 -8.04 -10.24 -12.06
N LEU A 32 -7.67 -8.96 -12.02
CA LEU A 32 -8.38 -7.95 -11.24
C LEU A 32 -9.76 -7.69 -11.87
N THR A 33 -10.77 -7.59 -11.02
CA THR A 33 -12.13 -7.20 -11.43
C THR A 33 -12.38 -5.72 -11.16
N THR A 34 -11.63 -5.16 -10.21
CA THR A 34 -11.79 -3.78 -9.76
C THR A 34 -10.42 -3.19 -9.46
N VAL A 35 -10.26 -1.91 -9.79
CA VAL A 35 -9.06 -1.13 -9.51
C VAL A 35 -9.43 0.21 -8.87
N CYS A 36 -8.66 0.62 -7.88
CA CYS A 36 -8.68 1.97 -7.35
C CYS A 36 -7.47 2.71 -7.89
N VAL A 37 -7.68 3.62 -8.85
CA VAL A 37 -6.62 4.49 -9.34
C VAL A 37 -6.50 5.67 -8.38
N THR A 38 -5.31 5.90 -7.85
CA THR A 38 -5.08 6.86 -6.76
C THR A 38 -3.86 7.71 -7.07
N ASP A 39 -3.87 8.35 -8.25
CA ASP A 39 -2.82 9.27 -8.65
C ASP A 39 -2.59 10.38 -7.61
N HIS A 40 -1.36 10.88 -7.54
CA HIS A 40 -1.04 11.97 -6.62
C HIS A 40 -1.74 13.26 -7.04
N ASP A 41 -2.57 13.78 -6.15
CA ASP A 41 -3.23 15.09 -6.24
C ASP A 41 -4.03 15.32 -7.55
N THR A 42 -4.51 14.24 -8.19
CA THR A 42 -5.36 14.29 -9.39
C THR A 42 -6.21 13.03 -9.55
N ILE A 43 -7.40 13.17 -10.15
CA ILE A 43 -8.29 12.04 -10.53
C ILE A 43 -8.26 11.74 -12.03
N GLU A 44 -7.50 12.50 -12.83
CA GLU A 44 -7.56 12.44 -14.30
C GLU A 44 -7.18 11.06 -14.86
N GLY A 45 -6.18 10.38 -14.27
CA GLY A 45 -5.80 9.04 -14.68
C GLY A 45 -6.89 8.00 -14.40
N ALA A 46 -7.62 8.17 -13.30
CA ALA A 46 -8.76 7.32 -12.95
C ALA A 46 -9.92 7.52 -13.94
N LEU A 47 -10.23 8.76 -14.29
CA LEU A 47 -11.26 9.10 -15.28
C LEU A 47 -10.90 8.56 -16.67
N ALA A 48 -9.65 8.73 -17.09
CA ALA A 48 -9.15 8.22 -18.37
C ALA A 48 -9.22 6.69 -18.44
N LEU A 49 -8.79 5.99 -17.39
CA LEU A 49 -8.88 4.53 -17.34
C LEU A 49 -10.32 4.05 -17.34
N ARG A 50 -11.22 4.68 -16.57
CA ARG A 50 -12.64 4.33 -16.54
C ARG A 50 -13.30 4.46 -17.91
N ALA A 51 -13.02 5.56 -18.62
CA ALA A 51 -13.51 5.77 -19.98
C ALA A 51 -12.99 4.71 -20.95
N LEU A 52 -11.71 4.33 -20.84
CA LEU A 52 -11.09 3.30 -21.67
C LEU A 52 -11.61 1.89 -21.37
N ALA A 53 -11.82 1.56 -20.08
CA ALA A 53 -12.19 0.22 -19.65
C ALA A 53 -13.56 -0.22 -20.20
N GLY A 54 -14.49 0.71 -20.42
CA GLY A 54 -15.78 0.42 -21.06
C GLY A 54 -16.59 -0.69 -20.38
N GLY A 55 -16.40 -0.89 -19.07
CA GLY A 55 -17.04 -1.96 -18.29
C GLY A 55 -16.28 -3.29 -18.23
N ALA A 56 -15.16 -3.44 -18.94
CA ALA A 56 -14.30 -4.64 -18.83
C ALA A 56 -13.55 -4.72 -17.48
N LEU A 57 -13.44 -3.59 -16.79
CA LEU A 57 -12.80 -3.45 -15.49
C LEU A 57 -13.55 -2.37 -14.70
N GLU A 58 -13.93 -2.66 -13.45
CA GLU A 58 -14.52 -1.65 -12.58
C GLU A 58 -13.42 -0.69 -12.09
N VAL A 59 -13.61 0.62 -12.29
CA VAL A 59 -12.61 1.63 -11.94
C VAL A 59 -13.19 2.58 -10.89
N VAL A 60 -12.69 2.45 -9.67
CA VAL A 60 -12.98 3.37 -8.58
C VAL A 60 -12.11 4.62 -8.75
N ILE A 61 -12.77 5.78 -8.80
CA ILE A 61 -12.11 7.07 -8.89
C ILE A 61 -11.54 7.42 -7.51
N GLY A 62 -10.23 7.42 -7.38
CA GLY A 62 -9.55 7.83 -6.17
C GLY A 62 -8.41 8.81 -6.44
N CYS A 63 -7.82 9.30 -5.36
CA CYS A 63 -6.69 10.21 -5.38
C CYS A 63 -5.87 9.99 -4.11
N GLU A 64 -4.54 9.88 -4.22
CA GLU A 64 -3.64 9.98 -3.07
C GLU A 64 -3.28 11.46 -2.87
N LEU A 65 -3.89 12.06 -1.85
CA LEU A 65 -3.79 13.48 -1.53
C LEU A 65 -2.59 13.73 -0.63
N THR A 66 -1.75 14.68 -1.03
CA THR A 66 -0.60 15.14 -0.24
C THR A 66 -1.04 16.25 0.72
N CYS A 67 -0.96 16.00 2.03
CA CYS A 67 -1.30 16.98 3.06
C CYS A 67 -0.15 17.98 3.30
N ASP A 68 -0.46 19.12 3.93
CA ASP A 68 0.52 20.18 4.23
C ASP A 68 1.70 19.70 5.10
N ASP A 69 1.45 18.73 5.98
CA ASP A 69 2.49 18.12 6.80
C ASP A 69 3.25 17.01 6.07
N GLY A 70 2.98 16.78 4.79
CA GLY A 70 3.59 15.76 3.93
C GLY A 70 3.01 14.35 4.12
N SER A 71 2.02 14.15 5.00
CA SER A 71 1.31 12.87 5.05
C SER A 71 0.41 12.66 3.84
N HIS A 72 0.18 11.40 3.47
CA HIS A 72 -0.75 11.04 2.41
C HIS A 72 -2.04 10.45 2.98
N VAL A 73 -3.15 10.76 2.32
CA VAL A 73 -4.46 10.14 2.53
C VAL A 73 -5.07 9.82 1.18
N ILE A 74 -5.71 8.66 1.05
CA ILE A 74 -6.43 8.31 -0.16
C ILE A 74 -7.92 8.57 0.03
N GLY A 75 -8.49 9.35 -0.89
CA GLY A 75 -9.94 9.42 -1.08
C GLY A 75 -10.35 8.42 -2.16
N LEU A 76 -11.34 7.58 -1.88
CA LEU A 76 -11.95 6.66 -2.85
C LEU A 76 -13.40 7.08 -3.14
N GLY A 77 -13.82 6.97 -4.39
CA GLY A 77 -15.17 7.39 -4.81
C GLY A 77 -15.32 8.90 -4.99
N LEU A 78 -14.24 9.61 -5.32
CA LEU A 78 -14.27 11.06 -5.50
C LEU A 78 -15.05 11.46 -6.76
N GLN A 79 -15.76 12.57 -6.67
CA GLN A 79 -16.50 13.19 -7.79
C GLN A 79 -15.72 14.35 -8.40
N THR A 80 -15.02 15.12 -7.57
CA THR A 80 -14.25 16.30 -7.96
C THR A 80 -13.02 16.48 -7.07
N MET A 81 -12.01 17.18 -7.59
CA MET A 81 -10.90 17.69 -6.79
C MET A 81 -11.34 18.85 -5.89
N PHE A 82 -10.61 19.03 -4.79
CA PHE A 82 -10.85 20.05 -3.78
C PHE A 82 -9.52 20.65 -3.26
N ALA A 83 -9.60 21.74 -2.50
CA ALA A 83 -8.47 22.61 -2.19
C ALA A 83 -7.85 22.39 -0.81
N GLU A 84 -8.56 21.73 0.10
CA GLU A 84 -8.12 21.44 1.46
C GLU A 84 -6.82 20.63 1.46
N ARG A 85 -5.90 20.97 2.36
CA ARG A 85 -4.59 20.29 2.49
C ARG A 85 -4.22 19.96 3.93
N ARG A 86 -4.92 20.46 4.95
CA ARG A 86 -4.73 19.98 6.33
C ARG A 86 -5.40 18.61 6.46
N LEU A 87 -4.69 17.66 7.04
CA LEU A 87 -5.09 16.24 7.09
C LEU A 87 -6.56 16.01 7.44
N LEU A 88 -7.04 16.58 8.55
CA LEU A 88 -8.42 16.34 9.00
C LEU A 88 -9.45 16.96 8.07
N GLU A 89 -9.18 18.13 7.48
CA GLU A 89 -10.06 18.75 6.49
C GLU A 89 -10.08 17.98 5.19
N VAL A 90 -8.95 17.40 4.77
CA VAL A 90 -8.88 16.52 3.60
C VAL A 90 -9.79 15.31 3.80
N MET A 91 -9.74 14.68 4.98
CA MET A 91 -10.60 13.54 5.33
C MET A 91 -12.09 13.95 5.34
N ASP A 92 -12.41 15.09 5.95
CA ASP A 92 -13.78 15.61 5.99
C ASP A 92 -14.30 15.97 4.57
N ALA A 93 -13.44 16.51 3.69
CA ALA A 93 -13.78 16.83 2.30
C ALA A 93 -14.00 15.57 1.44
N ILE A 94 -13.27 14.48 1.69
CA ILE A 94 -13.53 13.17 1.07
C ILE A 94 -14.93 12.68 1.46
N HIS A 95 -15.25 12.70 2.77
CA HIS A 95 -16.56 12.28 3.27
C HIS A 95 -17.70 13.16 2.78
N ALA A 96 -17.49 14.47 2.63
CA ALA A 96 -18.50 15.40 2.10
C ALA A 96 -18.96 15.04 0.66
N GLN A 97 -18.12 14.32 -0.11
CA GLN A 97 -18.48 13.79 -1.42
C GLN A 97 -19.11 12.39 -1.38
N GLY A 98 -19.28 11.80 -0.18
CA GLY A 98 -19.67 10.40 0.00
C GLY A 98 -18.55 9.40 -0.29
N GLY A 99 -17.30 9.87 -0.37
CA GLY A 99 -16.12 9.03 -0.57
C GLY A 99 -15.70 8.31 0.70
N LEU A 100 -14.77 7.36 0.57
CA LEU A 100 -14.15 6.65 1.68
C LEU A 100 -12.72 7.14 1.90
N VAL A 101 -12.34 7.27 3.16
CA VAL A 101 -10.98 7.60 3.57
C VAL A 101 -10.18 6.33 3.80
N LEU A 102 -9.13 6.16 3.00
CA LEU A 102 -8.11 5.12 3.16
C LEU A 102 -6.81 5.76 3.66
N LEU A 103 -6.27 5.25 4.77
CA LEU A 103 -4.94 5.61 5.24
C LEU A 103 -3.90 4.67 4.59
N PRO A 104 -3.12 5.14 3.60
CA PRO A 104 -2.08 4.33 2.98
C PRO A 104 -0.83 4.28 3.86
N HIS A 105 -0.02 3.23 3.71
CA HIS A 105 1.35 3.07 4.22
C HIS A 105 1.64 3.79 5.56
N LEU A 106 0.85 3.46 6.60
CA LEU A 106 0.64 4.28 7.82
C LEU A 106 1.93 4.81 8.47
N PHE A 107 2.97 3.99 8.50
CA PHE A 107 4.23 4.26 9.18
C PHE A 107 5.38 4.61 8.22
N ARG A 108 5.12 4.70 6.91
CA ARG A 108 6.13 4.98 5.90
C ARG A 108 6.83 6.30 6.17
N ARG A 109 8.15 6.26 6.15
CA ARG A 109 9.01 7.43 6.28
C ARG A 109 8.66 8.47 5.21
N GLY A 110 8.55 9.74 5.58
CA GLY A 110 8.21 10.83 4.67
C GLY A 110 6.71 11.04 4.40
N SER A 111 5.90 9.99 4.25
CA SER A 111 4.51 10.10 3.78
C SER A 111 3.44 9.46 4.66
N GLY A 112 3.81 8.54 5.57
CA GLY A 112 2.85 7.88 6.45
C GLY A 112 2.23 8.85 7.45
N VAL A 113 0.94 8.71 7.73
CA VAL A 113 0.19 9.58 8.65
C VAL A 113 0.64 9.44 10.11
N PHE A 114 1.14 8.26 10.48
CA PHE A 114 1.67 7.93 11.81
C PHE A 114 3.18 7.69 11.82
N ARG A 115 3.87 8.17 10.78
CA ARG A 115 5.33 8.09 10.73
C ARG A 115 5.98 8.79 11.92
N HIS A 116 7.11 8.24 12.36
CA HIS A 116 7.81 8.69 13.57
C HIS A 116 8.22 10.18 13.52
N GLU A 117 8.38 10.76 12.34
CA GLU A 117 8.80 12.15 12.14
C GLU A 117 7.76 13.17 12.61
N LEU A 118 6.46 12.82 12.57
CA LEU A 118 5.38 13.76 12.94
C LEU A 118 5.00 13.70 14.42
N ARG A 119 5.45 12.68 15.16
CA ARG A 119 5.18 12.49 16.61
C ARG A 119 3.74 12.85 17.01
N ARG A 120 2.76 12.16 16.42
CA ARG A 120 1.34 12.40 16.70
C ARG A 120 1.02 12.12 18.17
N THR A 121 0.18 12.96 18.78
CA THR A 121 -0.35 12.69 20.12
C THR A 121 -1.39 11.56 20.05
N PRO A 122 -1.62 10.83 21.15
CA PRO A 122 -2.68 9.82 21.19
C PRO A 122 -4.05 10.38 20.80
N ALA A 123 -4.41 11.58 21.29
CA ALA A 123 -5.67 12.23 20.95
C ALA A 123 -5.81 12.50 19.44
N PHE A 124 -4.73 12.95 18.79
CA PHE A 124 -4.73 13.17 17.35
C PHE A 124 -4.85 11.87 16.55
N VAL A 125 -4.22 10.78 17.02
CA VAL A 125 -4.38 9.46 16.41
C VAL A 125 -5.85 9.04 16.45
N GLU A 126 -6.53 9.19 17.59
CA GLU A 126 -7.95 8.87 17.70
C GLU A 126 -8.82 9.74 16.77
N GLU A 127 -8.52 11.03 16.62
CA GLU A 127 -9.23 11.91 15.68
C GLU A 127 -9.08 11.48 14.21
N VAL A 128 -7.89 11.03 13.82
CA VAL A 128 -7.64 10.47 12.48
C VAL A 128 -8.38 9.15 12.32
N LEU A 129 -8.29 8.25 13.30
CA LEU A 129 -8.95 6.94 13.21
C LEU A 129 -10.47 7.05 13.19
N ALA A 130 -11.05 8.02 13.89
CA ALA A 130 -12.49 8.29 13.85
C ALA A 130 -13.01 8.70 12.45
N ARG A 131 -12.12 9.16 11.58
CA ARG A 131 -12.41 9.55 10.19
C ARG A 131 -11.92 8.53 9.16
N ALA A 132 -11.18 7.50 9.57
CA ALA A 132 -10.63 6.52 8.65
C ALA A 132 -11.64 5.37 8.44
N ASP A 133 -12.01 5.13 7.19
CA ASP A 133 -12.86 3.99 6.83
C ASP A 133 -12.03 2.73 6.61
N LEU A 134 -10.82 2.90 6.07
CA LEU A 134 -9.92 1.84 5.68
C LEU A 134 -8.48 2.17 6.07
N VAL A 135 -7.71 1.14 6.40
CA VAL A 135 -6.26 1.25 6.59
C VAL A 135 -5.52 0.25 5.70
N GLU A 136 -4.41 0.68 5.15
CA GLU A 136 -3.54 -0.18 4.36
C GLU A 136 -2.60 -0.99 5.25
N CYS A 137 -2.96 -2.25 5.51
CA CYS A 137 -2.17 -3.12 6.36
C CYS A 137 -0.99 -3.78 5.62
N PHE A 138 -0.99 -3.72 4.29
CA PHE A 138 0.12 -4.18 3.46
C PHE A 138 0.18 -3.40 2.16
N ASN A 139 1.34 -2.82 1.89
CA ASN A 139 1.65 -2.07 0.70
C ASN A 139 2.84 -2.72 -0.04
N GLY A 140 2.69 -2.97 -1.34
CA GLY A 140 3.70 -3.65 -2.17
C GLY A 140 5.04 -2.93 -2.31
N ARG A 141 5.07 -1.62 -2.07
CA ARG A 141 6.27 -0.76 -2.14
C ARG A 141 6.85 -0.38 -0.78
N ASP A 142 6.19 -0.71 0.32
CA ASP A 142 6.70 -0.42 1.67
C ASP A 142 7.68 -1.50 2.17
N THR A 143 8.33 -1.22 3.30
CA THR A 143 9.23 -2.16 3.97
C THR A 143 8.44 -3.26 4.71
N PHE A 144 9.08 -4.39 4.96
CA PHE A 144 8.47 -5.47 5.73
C PHE A 144 8.17 -5.04 7.17
N GLU A 145 9.02 -4.20 7.74
CA GLU A 145 8.87 -3.67 9.09
C GLU A 145 7.66 -2.73 9.19
N HIS A 146 7.47 -1.82 8.22
CA HIS A 146 6.28 -0.97 8.20
C HIS A 146 5.01 -1.77 7.95
N ASN A 147 5.02 -2.72 7.01
CA ASN A 147 3.88 -3.60 6.78
C ASN A 147 3.53 -4.44 8.02
N ALA A 148 4.53 -4.94 8.75
CA ALA A 148 4.31 -5.65 10.02
C ALA A 148 3.69 -4.74 11.08
N ALA A 149 4.18 -3.49 11.20
CA ALA A 149 3.63 -2.50 12.12
C ALA A 149 2.20 -2.10 11.76
N SER A 150 1.91 -1.81 10.48
CA SER A 150 0.57 -1.48 10.00
C SER A 150 -0.43 -2.61 10.27
N ARG A 151 -0.01 -3.86 10.01
CA ARG A 151 -0.84 -5.04 10.30
C ARG A 151 -1.11 -5.23 11.79
N ALA A 152 -0.09 -5.10 12.64
CA ALA A 152 -0.26 -5.20 14.09
C ALA A 152 -1.18 -4.09 14.61
N PHE A 153 -0.93 -2.86 14.20
CA PHE A 153 -1.71 -1.69 14.59
C PHE A 153 -3.19 -1.82 14.22
N ALA A 154 -3.47 -2.29 13.00
CA ALA A 154 -4.84 -2.52 12.53
C ALA A 154 -5.53 -3.67 13.27
N ALA A 155 -4.82 -4.78 13.50
CA ALA A 155 -5.36 -5.94 14.21
C ALA A 155 -5.69 -5.63 15.68
N GLU A 156 -4.79 -4.94 16.39
CA GLU A 156 -4.98 -4.53 17.79
C GLU A 156 -6.22 -3.65 17.99
N ARG A 157 -6.59 -2.87 16.96
CA ARG A 157 -7.68 -1.89 17.00
C ARG A 157 -8.94 -2.32 16.25
N GLY A 158 -8.93 -3.52 15.65
CA GLY A 158 -10.06 -4.02 14.86
C GLY A 158 -10.39 -3.16 13.63
N LEU A 159 -9.38 -2.53 13.01
CA LEU A 159 -9.59 -1.62 11.88
C LEU A 159 -9.88 -2.38 10.58
N SER A 160 -10.79 -1.82 9.77
CA SER A 160 -11.09 -2.34 8.44
C SER A 160 -9.87 -2.19 7.55
N SER A 161 -9.32 -3.30 7.06
CA SER A 161 -7.97 -3.32 6.46
C SER A 161 -7.97 -3.74 4.99
N VAL A 162 -7.16 -3.08 4.17
CA VAL A 162 -6.89 -3.44 2.77
C VAL A 162 -5.40 -3.76 2.54
N ALA A 163 -5.11 -4.27 1.36
CA ALA A 163 -3.76 -4.38 0.83
C ALA A 163 -3.74 -3.92 -0.63
N SER A 164 -2.60 -3.42 -1.08
CA SER A 164 -2.46 -2.80 -2.40
C SER A 164 -1.05 -2.95 -2.96
N SER A 165 -0.93 -2.78 -4.27
CA SER A 165 0.37 -2.84 -4.94
C SER A 165 1.20 -1.57 -4.75
N ASP A 166 0.54 -0.41 -4.65
CA ASP A 166 1.16 0.92 -4.74
C ASP A 166 2.04 1.00 -5.99
N ALA A 167 1.51 0.48 -7.10
CA ALA A 167 2.27 0.31 -8.33
C ALA A 167 2.51 1.64 -9.04
N HIS A 168 3.72 1.84 -9.56
CA HIS A 168 4.05 2.99 -10.40
C HIS A 168 4.40 2.58 -11.83
N ARG A 169 4.42 1.27 -12.09
CA ARG A 169 4.66 0.67 -13.41
C ARG A 169 3.62 -0.39 -13.69
N ALA A 170 3.28 -0.58 -14.96
CA ALA A 170 2.29 -1.58 -15.38
C ALA A 170 2.67 -3.01 -14.96
N SER A 171 3.96 -3.31 -14.80
CA SER A 171 4.44 -4.62 -14.31
C SER A 171 4.17 -4.87 -12.83
N GLU A 172 3.88 -3.82 -12.05
CA GLU A 172 3.63 -3.89 -10.61
C GLU A 172 2.13 -3.95 -10.28
N VAL A 173 1.25 -3.52 -11.20
CA VAL A 173 -0.21 -3.55 -11.02
C VAL A 173 -0.69 -4.97 -10.74
N GLY A 174 -1.48 -5.16 -9.67
CA GLY A 174 -1.95 -6.47 -9.25
C GLY A 174 -0.88 -7.36 -8.60
N SER A 175 0.30 -6.82 -8.28
CA SER A 175 1.30 -7.53 -7.47
C SER A 175 0.92 -7.66 -6.00
N VAL A 176 -0.16 -7.00 -5.56
CA VAL A 176 -0.86 -7.21 -4.30
C VAL A 176 -2.31 -6.83 -4.56
N PHE A 177 -3.26 -7.63 -4.06
CA PHE A 177 -4.68 -7.30 -4.15
C PHE A 177 -5.46 -8.00 -3.03
N VAL A 178 -6.70 -7.57 -2.82
CA VAL A 178 -7.65 -8.23 -1.91
C VAL A 178 -8.67 -9.02 -2.72
N GLU A 179 -8.93 -10.25 -2.30
CA GLU A 179 -9.98 -11.10 -2.88
C GLU A 179 -11.18 -11.18 -1.93
N TYR A 180 -12.37 -10.97 -2.49
CA TYR A 180 -13.66 -11.10 -1.81
C TYR A 180 -14.45 -12.26 -2.42
N ASP A 181 -14.92 -13.16 -1.55
CA ASP A 181 -15.66 -14.37 -1.96
C ASP A 181 -17.06 -14.06 -2.50
N ALA A 182 -17.68 -12.94 -2.08
CA ALA A 182 -18.96 -12.48 -2.59
C ALA A 182 -18.81 -11.25 -3.49
N ALA A 183 -19.73 -11.08 -4.44
CA ALA A 183 -19.95 -9.82 -5.17
C ALA A 183 -20.58 -8.75 -4.26
N ALA A 184 -20.04 -8.60 -3.05
CA ALA A 184 -20.50 -7.63 -2.09
C ALA A 184 -19.99 -6.25 -2.51
N PRO A 185 -20.84 -5.21 -2.47
CA PRO A 185 -20.39 -3.85 -2.64
C PRO A 185 -19.30 -3.50 -1.63
N LEU A 186 -18.35 -2.65 -2.03
CA LEU A 186 -17.19 -2.26 -1.25
C LEU A 186 -17.62 -1.53 0.03
N HIS A 187 -17.80 -2.28 1.11
CA HIS A 187 -18.12 -1.76 2.43
C HIS A 187 -17.12 -2.38 3.40
N GLY A 188 -16.45 -1.56 4.21
CA GLY A 188 -15.28 -1.88 5.05
C GLY A 188 -15.28 -3.20 5.85
N ARG A 189 -16.41 -3.89 6.01
CA ARG A 189 -16.68 -4.84 7.11
C ARG A 189 -16.75 -6.33 6.75
N SER A 190 -16.59 -6.73 5.48
CA SER A 190 -16.65 -8.15 5.11
C SER A 190 -15.36 -8.91 5.48
N PRO A 191 -15.41 -10.21 5.86
CA PRO A 191 -14.22 -11.05 6.05
C PRO A 191 -13.38 -11.07 4.77
N ARG A 192 -12.06 -10.83 4.89
CA ARG A 192 -11.18 -10.61 3.74
C ARG A 192 -10.10 -11.67 3.67
N ARG A 193 -9.97 -12.33 2.51
CA ARG A 193 -8.77 -13.09 2.20
C ARG A 193 -7.80 -12.14 1.48
N ILE A 194 -6.82 -11.64 2.21
CA ILE A 194 -5.72 -10.89 1.61
C ILE A 194 -4.79 -11.91 0.98
N TRP A 195 -4.76 -11.96 -0.35
CA TRP A 195 -3.82 -12.80 -1.06
C TRP A 195 -2.55 -11.99 -1.34
N PHE A 196 -1.47 -12.37 -0.66
CA PHE A 196 -0.14 -11.96 -1.07
C PHE A 196 0.29 -12.93 -2.17
N PRO A 197 0.73 -12.46 -3.35
CA PRO A 197 1.45 -13.35 -4.22
C PRO A 197 2.61 -13.94 -3.43
N PRO A 198 2.95 -15.22 -3.66
CA PRO A 198 4.17 -15.77 -3.11
C PRO A 198 5.28 -14.79 -3.49
N GLN A 199 5.90 -14.19 -2.47
CA GLN A 199 7.07 -13.35 -2.68
C GLN A 199 7.99 -14.22 -3.53
N ARG A 200 8.31 -13.82 -4.76
CA ARG A 200 9.53 -14.33 -5.37
C ARG A 200 10.59 -14.06 -4.32
N GLU A 201 11.13 -15.11 -3.73
CA GLU A 201 12.24 -15.01 -2.79
C GLU A 201 13.32 -14.22 -3.53
N LEU A 202 13.42 -12.92 -3.23
CA LEU A 202 14.58 -12.15 -3.59
C LEU A 202 15.65 -12.65 -2.64
N HIS A 203 16.28 -13.78 -3.00
CA HIS A 203 17.48 -14.24 -2.32
C HIS A 203 18.50 -13.12 -2.43
N GLU A 204 18.84 -12.48 -1.32
CA GLU A 204 20.07 -11.73 -1.27
C GLU A 204 21.22 -12.74 -1.41
N HIS A 205 22.00 -12.62 -2.49
CA HIS A 205 23.01 -13.60 -2.87
C HIS A 205 23.94 -13.88 -1.66
N PRO A 206 24.15 -15.14 -1.21
CA PRO A 206 24.89 -15.46 0.01
C PRO A 206 26.30 -14.86 0.07
N LEU A 207 26.97 -14.77 -1.10
CA LEU A 207 28.27 -14.10 -1.23
C LEU A 207 28.23 -12.60 -0.92
N LYS A 208 27.13 -11.89 -1.21
CA LYS A 208 26.97 -10.46 -0.92
C LYS A 208 26.94 -10.22 0.60
N ARG A 209 26.21 -11.07 1.34
CA ARG A 209 26.12 -11.00 2.80
C ARG A 209 27.45 -11.35 3.48
N ALA A 210 28.10 -12.43 3.07
CA ALA A 210 29.41 -12.82 3.61
C ALA A 210 30.51 -11.77 3.34
N ALA A 211 30.51 -11.18 2.14
CA ALA A 211 31.45 -10.11 1.78
C ALA A 211 31.24 -8.83 2.61
N LEU A 212 29.98 -8.47 2.89
CA LEU A 212 29.64 -7.32 3.74
C LEU A 212 30.07 -7.55 5.20
N GLU A 213 29.83 -8.74 5.75
CA GLU A 213 30.20 -9.09 7.12
C GLU A 213 31.74 -9.11 7.32
N LEU A 214 32.50 -9.66 6.37
CA LEU A 214 33.96 -9.66 6.41
C LEU A 214 34.54 -8.24 6.29
N TYR A 215 33.94 -7.41 5.43
CA TYR A 215 34.33 -6.01 5.28
C TYR A 215 34.10 -5.22 6.57
N HIS A 216 32.93 -5.32 7.19
CA HIS A 216 32.62 -4.58 8.42
C HIS A 216 33.54 -4.95 9.59
N ARG A 217 33.98 -6.21 9.65
CA ARG A 217 34.90 -6.70 10.68
C ARG A 217 36.35 -6.23 10.50
N HIS A 218 36.78 -5.96 9.26
CA HIS A 218 38.18 -5.66 8.94
C HIS A 218 38.39 -4.29 8.25
N ALA A 219 37.38 -3.42 8.22
CA ALA A 219 37.39 -2.16 7.48
C ALA A 219 38.58 -1.23 7.77
N GLY A 220 39.17 -1.31 8.97
CA GLY A 220 40.35 -0.53 9.35
C GLY A 220 41.66 -1.01 8.69
N ALA A 221 41.77 -2.30 8.38
CA ALA A 221 42.98 -2.94 7.87
C ALA A 221 43.01 -3.09 6.34
N LEU A 222 41.92 -2.74 5.65
CA LEU A 222 41.85 -2.84 4.19
C LEU A 222 42.65 -1.74 3.47
N PRO A 223 43.30 -2.05 2.33
CA PRO A 223 44.02 -1.07 1.54
C PRO A 223 43.15 0.14 1.15
N PRO A 224 43.71 1.37 1.08
CA PRO A 224 42.94 2.59 0.86
C PRO A 224 42.02 2.55 -0.37
N PHE A 225 42.50 2.00 -1.49
CA PHE A 225 41.72 1.90 -2.74
C PHE A 225 40.49 0.98 -2.60
N VAL A 226 40.55 -0.05 -1.77
CA VAL A 226 39.40 -0.95 -1.49
C VAL A 226 38.36 -0.22 -0.64
N ARG A 227 38.80 0.55 0.37
CA ARG A 227 37.89 1.36 1.19
C ARG A 227 37.25 2.48 0.40
N GLU A 228 38.00 3.13 -0.49
CA GLU A 228 37.49 4.19 -1.35
C GLU A 228 36.55 3.65 -2.42
N GLY A 229 36.90 2.55 -3.08
CA GLY A 229 36.02 1.85 -4.00
C GLY A 229 34.71 1.45 -3.35
N TYR A 230 34.74 0.92 -2.13
CA TYR A 230 33.53 0.60 -1.37
C TYR A 230 32.75 1.85 -0.93
N ARG A 231 33.40 2.92 -0.46
CA ARG A 231 32.71 4.18 -0.12
C ARG A 231 32.08 4.83 -1.35
N ALA A 232 32.71 4.75 -2.51
CA ALA A 232 32.17 5.23 -3.77
C ALA A 232 31.00 4.37 -4.24
N ALA A 233 31.13 3.04 -4.17
CA ALA A 233 30.05 2.10 -4.43
C ALA A 233 28.88 2.28 -3.47
N ARG A 234 29.13 2.58 -2.18
CA ARG A 234 28.08 2.85 -1.19
C ARG A 234 27.45 4.24 -1.36
N ARG A 235 28.16 5.22 -1.90
CA ARG A 235 27.57 6.51 -2.32
C ARG A 235 26.71 6.34 -3.57
N ARG A 236 27.12 5.47 -4.51
CA ARG A 236 26.30 5.07 -5.66
C ARG A 236 25.08 4.26 -5.21
N LEU A 237 25.26 3.27 -4.34
CA LEU A 237 24.17 2.55 -3.69
C LEU A 237 23.31 3.41 -2.76
N ARG A 238 23.77 4.53 -2.22
CA ARG A 238 22.87 5.52 -1.55
C ARG A 238 22.13 6.41 -2.54
N LYS A 239 22.68 6.59 -3.75
CA LYS A 239 21.97 7.16 -4.89
C LYS A 239 21.03 6.14 -5.55
N ASP A 240 21.30 4.84 -5.39
CA ASP A 240 20.53 3.73 -5.96
C ASP A 240 19.62 3.03 -4.92
N ASP A 241 19.79 3.21 -3.60
CA ASP A 241 18.83 2.91 -2.51
C ASP A 241 17.80 4.05 -2.39
N ALA A 242 17.92 5.07 -3.24
CA ALA A 242 16.80 5.71 -3.91
C ALA A 242 16.12 4.77 -4.94
N GLY A 243 16.17 3.46 -4.70
CA GLY A 243 15.92 2.35 -5.64
C GLY A 243 16.18 0.97 -5.00
N ARG A 244 15.66 0.76 -3.78
CA ARG A 244 15.17 -0.52 -3.22
C ARG A 244 16.19 -1.63 -2.81
N GLY A 245 15.99 -2.15 -1.58
CA GLY A 245 16.18 -3.58 -1.24
C GLY A 245 16.32 -3.92 0.26
N ARG A 246 15.22 -4.27 0.94
CA ARG A 246 14.80 -5.58 1.55
C ARG A 246 15.63 -6.17 2.73
N GLY A 247 14.93 -6.34 3.86
CA GLY A 247 15.22 -7.24 4.99
C GLY A 247 14.43 -8.56 4.95
N PRO A 248 14.53 -9.40 6.01
CA PRO A 248 14.55 -10.88 5.92
C PRO A 248 13.20 -11.60 6.08
N ALA A 249 13.28 -12.94 5.93
CA ALA A 249 12.21 -13.91 5.68
C ALA A 249 11.04 -13.94 6.68
N ALA A 250 9.82 -14.09 6.13
CA ALA A 250 8.56 -14.13 6.84
C ALA A 250 8.22 -15.54 7.37
N PRO A 251 7.73 -15.67 8.61
CA PRO A 251 7.17 -16.93 9.12
C PRO A 251 5.75 -17.16 8.56
N GLN A 252 5.46 -18.40 8.18
CA GLN A 252 4.13 -18.86 7.78
C GLN A 252 3.26 -19.07 9.04
N TYR A 253 2.08 -18.47 9.10
CA TYR A 253 1.08 -18.74 10.14
C TYR A 253 -0.26 -19.14 9.49
N GLN A 254 -0.73 -20.35 9.79
CA GLN A 254 -2.09 -20.80 9.52
C GLN A 254 -3.01 -20.29 10.64
N LEU A 255 -4.09 -19.59 10.27
CA LEU A 255 -5.17 -19.22 11.20
C LEU A 255 -6.33 -20.21 11.00
N GLY A 256 -6.71 -20.88 12.09
CA GLY A 256 -7.76 -21.90 12.13
C GLY A 256 -9.16 -21.32 11.92
N THR A 257 -10.02 -22.10 11.26
CA THR A 257 -11.44 -21.83 11.08
C THR A 257 -12.22 -22.12 12.36
N ALA A 258 -12.89 -21.11 12.92
CA ALA A 258 -13.95 -21.35 13.89
C ALA A 258 -15.18 -21.88 13.12
N GLY A 259 -15.61 -23.09 13.46
CA GLY A 259 -16.77 -23.75 12.86
C GLY A 259 -18.09 -23.15 13.33
N GLU A 260 -19.00 -22.97 12.37
CA GLU A 260 -20.43 -22.82 12.61
C GLU A 260 -21.09 -24.19 12.79
N GLY A 261 -22.12 -24.23 13.65
CA GLY A 261 -23.09 -25.31 13.79
C GLY A 261 -23.75 -25.17 15.16
N GLY A 262 -25.06 -25.04 15.33
CA GLY A 262 -26.22 -25.15 14.47
C GLY A 262 -27.44 -25.09 15.39
N GLN A 263 -28.57 -24.63 14.87
CA GLN A 263 -29.81 -24.31 15.57
C GLN A 263 -30.62 -25.54 16.08
N HIS A 264 -31.69 -25.21 16.83
CA HIS A 264 -32.93 -25.98 17.13
C HIS A 264 -32.94 -26.87 18.40
N ALA A 265 -34.01 -26.97 19.21
CA ALA A 265 -35.37 -26.43 19.19
C ALA A 265 -36.05 -26.60 20.57
N GLY A 266 -37.14 -25.86 20.82
CA GLY A 266 -38.36 -26.36 21.48
C GLY A 266 -38.55 -26.05 22.97
N GLY A 267 -39.62 -25.31 23.28
CA GLY A 267 -40.30 -25.31 24.60
C GLY A 267 -41.08 -26.63 24.84
N PRO A 268 -41.99 -26.71 25.82
CA PRO A 268 -42.66 -25.63 26.57
C PRO A 268 -42.01 -25.26 27.92
#